data_AF-A0A4V5H3N4-F1
#
_entry.id   AF-A0A4V5H3N4-F1
#
_cell.length_a   1.000
_cell.length_b   1.000
_cell.length_c   1.000
_cell.angle_alpha   90.00
_cell.angle_beta   90.00
_cell.angle_gamma   90.00
#
_symmetry.space_group_name_H-M   'P 1'
#
loop_
_entity.id
_entity.type
_entity.pdbx_description
1 polymer ?
#
loop_
_entity_poly.entity_id
_entity_poly.type
_entity_poly.pdbx_seq_one_letter_code
_entity_poly.pdbx_strand_id
1 'polypeptide(L)'
;MDTVNIYRLSFVSCLVMAMPSAMAVEFNLNVLDKSMRERIDISLLKEKGVIAPGEYFVSIAVNNNQISNGQKINWQKKGDNTIPCINDLLVDKFGLKPEVRQSLPLINQCVDFSTRPEMLFNFDQASQQLNITIPQAWLAWHSDNWTPPSTWKEGVPGVLMDYNLFASSYRCQRQ
;
A
#
# COMPACT_ATOMS: atom_id res chain seq x y z
N MET A 1 -54.35 16.54 -35.30
CA MET A 1 -53.22 15.91 -34.57
C MET A 1 -52.67 16.98 -33.66
N ASP A 2 -53.02 16.90 -32.38
CA ASP A 2 -52.94 18.04 -31.47
C ASP A 2 -51.51 18.29 -31.02
N THR A 3 -51.09 19.55 -31.06
CA THR A 3 -49.75 20.03 -30.66
C THR A 3 -49.36 19.57 -29.25
N VAL A 4 -50.33 19.46 -28.35
CA VAL A 4 -50.18 18.95 -26.97
C VAL A 4 -49.68 17.49 -26.95
N ASN A 5 -50.12 16.67 -27.90
CA ASN A 5 -49.74 15.26 -27.98
C ASN A 5 -48.29 15.09 -28.46
N ILE A 6 -47.84 15.97 -29.36
CA ILE A 6 -46.46 16.02 -29.87
C ILE A 6 -45.48 16.40 -28.75
N TYR A 7 -45.81 17.40 -27.92
CA TYR A 7 -44.97 17.79 -26.78
C TYR A 7 -44.90 16.70 -25.70
N ARG A 8 -46.01 16.01 -25.41
CA ARG A 8 -46.02 14.88 -24.46
C ARG A 8 -45.18 13.70 -24.97
N LEU A 9 -45.29 13.36 -26.25
CA LEU A 9 -44.48 12.31 -26.89
C LEU A 9 -42.99 12.69 -26.91
N SER A 10 -42.65 13.95 -27.15
CA SER A 10 -41.28 14.46 -27.12
C SER A 10 -40.67 14.41 -25.72
N PHE A 11 -41.45 14.79 -24.69
CA PHE A 11 -40.99 14.78 -23.30
C PHE A 11 -40.74 13.35 -22.78
N VAL A 12 -41.63 12.40 -23.13
CA VAL A 12 -41.46 10.98 -22.77
C VAL A 12 -40.26 10.36 -23.48
N SER A 13 -40.05 10.68 -24.76
CA SER A 13 -38.89 10.21 -25.53
C SER A 13 -37.56 10.70 -24.93
N CYS A 14 -37.52 11.95 -24.47
CA CYS A 14 -36.33 12.51 -23.81
C CYS A 14 -36.04 11.86 -22.44
N LEU A 15 -37.09 11.51 -21.69
CA LEU A 15 -36.96 10.83 -20.38
C LEU A 15 -36.38 9.42 -20.51
N VAL A 16 -36.69 8.70 -21.59
CA VAL A 16 -36.17 7.34 -21.84
C VAL A 16 -34.69 7.36 -22.25
N MET A 17 -34.24 8.38 -22.97
CA MET A 17 -32.81 8.53 -23.32
C MET A 17 -31.94 8.98 -22.13
N ALA A 18 -32.54 9.54 -21.08
CA ALA A 18 -31.83 10.01 -19.89
C ALA A 18 -31.64 8.92 -18.82
N MET A 19 -32.12 7.69 -19.05
CA MET A 19 -31.92 6.59 -18.09
C MET A 19 -30.45 6.13 -18.13
N PRO A 20 -29.69 6.26 -17.03
CA PRO A 20 -28.34 5.71 -16.98
C PRO A 20 -28.43 4.18 -17.09
N SER A 21 -27.59 3.60 -17.94
CA SER A 21 -27.44 2.15 -18.05
C SER A 21 -26.83 1.61 -16.76
N ALA A 22 -27.59 0.77 -16.05
CA ALA A 22 -27.07 0.02 -14.91
C ALA A 22 -26.17 -1.11 -15.41
N MET A 23 -24.86 -0.93 -15.30
CA MET A 23 -23.86 -1.95 -15.61
C MET A 23 -23.59 -2.77 -14.35
N ALA A 24 -24.01 -4.03 -14.33
CA ALA A 24 -23.66 -4.97 -13.28
C ALA A 24 -22.59 -5.94 -13.81
N VAL A 25 -21.53 -6.15 -13.03
CA VAL A 25 -20.50 -7.16 -13.33
C VAL A 25 -20.79 -8.39 -12.47
N GLU A 26 -20.87 -9.55 -13.11
CA GLU A 26 -21.08 -10.82 -12.43
C GLU A 26 -20.05 -11.85 -12.87
N PHE A 27 -19.51 -12.60 -11.90
CA PHE A 27 -18.53 -13.65 -12.15
C PHE A 27 -19.24 -15.00 -12.31
N ASN A 28 -18.81 -15.79 -13.30
CA ASN A 28 -19.32 -17.14 -13.48
C ASN A 28 -18.59 -18.13 -12.54
N LEU A 29 -19.33 -18.66 -11.58
CA LEU A 29 -18.79 -19.52 -10.52
C LEU A 29 -18.51 -20.95 -10.98
N ASN A 30 -19.08 -21.35 -12.12
CA ASN A 30 -18.90 -22.68 -12.67
C ASN A 30 -17.48 -22.91 -13.23
N VAL A 31 -16.66 -21.86 -13.30
CA VAL A 31 -15.23 -21.95 -13.64
C VAL A 31 -14.38 -22.28 -12.41
N LEU A 32 -14.86 -21.99 -11.19
CA LEU A 32 -14.14 -22.30 -9.96
C LEU A 32 -14.23 -23.78 -9.63
N ASP A 33 -13.23 -24.33 -8.93
CA ASP A 33 -13.24 -25.73 -8.52
C ASP A 33 -14.45 -26.05 -7.62
N LYS A 34 -15.03 -27.23 -7.78
CA LYS A 34 -16.27 -27.62 -7.07
C LYS A 34 -16.11 -27.56 -5.55
N SER A 35 -14.91 -27.88 -5.05
CA SER A 35 -14.59 -27.87 -3.62
C SER A 35 -14.51 -26.45 -3.02
N MET A 36 -14.39 -25.41 -3.84
CA MET A 36 -14.32 -24.00 -3.41
C MET A 36 -15.70 -23.33 -3.44
N ARG A 37 -16.60 -23.76 -4.33
CA ARG A 37 -17.93 -23.15 -4.52
C ARG A 37 -18.81 -23.15 -3.28
N GLU A 38 -18.67 -24.16 -2.43
CA GLU A 38 -19.49 -24.32 -1.22
C GLU A 38 -18.89 -23.62 0.03
N ARG A 39 -17.65 -23.10 -0.07
CA ARG A 39 -16.90 -22.60 1.10
C ARG A 39 -16.52 -21.12 1.03
N ILE A 40 -16.70 -20.46 -0.10
CA ILE A 40 -16.18 -19.10 -0.32
C ILE A 40 -17.32 -18.16 -0.69
N ASP A 41 -17.50 -17.12 0.12
CA ASP A 41 -18.31 -15.97 -0.26
C ASP A 41 -17.51 -15.05 -1.19
N ILE A 42 -17.89 -15.06 -2.46
CA ILE A 42 -17.28 -14.30 -3.56
C ILE A 42 -18.10 -13.09 -3.95
N SER A 43 -19.13 -12.74 -3.17
CA SER A 43 -19.83 -11.46 -3.29
C SER A 43 -18.86 -10.28 -3.18
N LEU A 44 -17.81 -10.43 -2.36
CA LEU A 44 -16.72 -9.46 -2.16
C LEU A 44 -15.94 -9.15 -3.44
N LEU A 45 -15.91 -10.05 -4.42
CA LEU A 45 -15.21 -9.83 -5.70
C LEU A 45 -16.04 -9.02 -6.70
N LYS A 46 -17.35 -8.88 -6.46
CA LYS A 46 -18.25 -8.11 -7.33
C LYS A 46 -17.99 -6.60 -7.21
N GLU A 47 -17.53 -6.16 -6.05
CA GLU A 47 -17.23 -4.76 -5.78
C GLU A 47 -15.77 -4.43 -6.10
N LYS A 48 -15.57 -3.30 -6.78
CA LYS A 48 -14.23 -2.86 -7.17
C LYS A 48 -13.44 -2.40 -5.94
N GLY A 49 -12.27 -2.99 -5.73
CA GLY A 49 -11.31 -2.53 -4.71
C GLY A 49 -11.57 -3.05 -3.30
N VAL A 50 -12.52 -3.98 -3.12
CA VAL A 50 -12.72 -4.65 -1.83
C VAL A 50 -11.56 -5.59 -1.55
N ILE A 51 -11.04 -5.53 -0.32
CA ILE A 51 -9.94 -6.36 0.17
C ILE A 51 -10.52 -7.34 1.19
N ALA A 52 -10.35 -8.63 0.94
CA ALA A 52 -10.75 -9.65 1.91
C ALA A 52 -9.84 -9.61 3.15
N PRO A 53 -10.35 -9.88 4.36
CA PRO A 53 -9.51 -10.04 5.54
C PRO A 53 -8.56 -11.23 5.39
N GLY A 54 -7.33 -11.10 5.86
CA GLY A 54 -6.32 -12.16 5.78
C GLY A 54 -4.89 -11.64 5.70
N GLU A 55 -3.94 -12.56 5.60
CA GLU A 55 -2.52 -12.23 5.46
C GLU A 55 -2.13 -12.08 3.99
N TYR A 56 -1.50 -10.95 3.66
CA TYR A 56 -0.94 -10.70 2.35
C TYR A 56 0.54 -10.39 2.47
N PHE A 57 1.33 -10.93 1.54
CA PHE A 57 2.73 -10.57 1.40
C PHE A 57 2.82 -9.35 0.47
N VAL A 58 3.31 -8.23 0.98
CA VAL A 58 3.28 -6.96 0.25
C VAL A 58 4.61 -6.23 0.31
N SER A 59 4.91 -5.49 -0.75
CA SER A 59 5.86 -4.39 -0.70
C SER A 59 5.21 -3.17 -0.05
N ILE A 60 6.01 -2.28 0.56
CA ILE A 60 5.50 -1.13 1.31
C ILE A 60 6.23 0.12 0.85
N ALA A 61 5.46 1.13 0.45
CA ALA A 61 5.97 2.44 0.07
C ALA A 61 5.31 3.55 0.88
N VAL A 62 6.09 4.53 1.34
CA VAL A 62 5.64 5.72 2.05
C VAL A 62 5.98 6.94 1.19
N ASN A 63 4.98 7.73 0.79
CA ASN A 63 5.16 8.88 -0.10
C ASN A 63 6.03 8.55 -1.34
N ASN A 64 5.75 7.41 -1.99
CA ASN A 64 6.46 6.86 -3.14
C ASN A 64 7.89 6.36 -2.87
N ASN A 65 8.38 6.43 -1.63
CA ASN A 65 9.65 5.82 -1.23
C ASN A 65 9.43 4.39 -0.73
N GLN A 66 10.06 3.41 -1.37
CA GLN A 66 9.93 2.01 -0.98
C GLN A 66 10.74 1.70 0.28
N ILE A 67 10.05 1.39 1.39
CA ILE A 67 10.67 1.10 2.69
C ILE A 67 10.78 -0.40 2.97
N SER A 68 10.05 -1.23 2.22
CA SER A 68 10.11 -2.69 2.30
C SER A 68 9.79 -3.34 0.96
N ASN A 69 10.56 -4.37 0.60
CA ASN A 69 10.36 -5.16 -0.62
C ASN A 69 9.48 -6.40 -0.39
N GLY A 70 9.06 -6.67 0.84
CA GLY A 70 8.26 -7.85 1.15
C GLY A 70 8.06 -8.05 2.64
N GLN A 71 6.82 -7.90 3.10
CA GLN A 71 6.42 -8.11 4.47
C GLN A 71 5.02 -8.72 4.51
N LYS A 72 4.81 -9.70 5.41
CA LYS A 72 3.46 -10.19 5.69
C LYS A 72 2.73 -9.16 6.54
N ILE A 73 1.58 -8.72 6.07
CA ILE A 73 0.68 -7.81 6.78
C ILE A 73 -0.70 -8.48 6.84
N ASN A 74 -1.35 -8.37 7.99
CA ASN A 74 -2.69 -8.94 8.20
C ASN A 74 -3.74 -7.84 8.03
N TRP A 75 -4.67 -8.03 7.11
CA TRP A 75 -5.83 -7.18 6.88
C TRP A 75 -6.99 -7.65 7.74
N GLN A 76 -7.50 -6.74 8.58
CA GLN A 76 -8.55 -7.04 9.55
C GLN A 76 -9.81 -6.25 9.24
N LYS A 77 -10.97 -6.88 9.43
CA LYS A 77 -12.26 -6.21 9.31
C LYS A 77 -12.48 -5.28 10.50
N LYS A 78 -12.69 -3.99 10.23
CA LYS A 78 -13.06 -2.94 11.21
C LYS A 78 -14.33 -2.25 10.71
N GLY A 79 -15.48 -2.70 11.22
CA GLY A 79 -16.79 -2.29 10.69
C GLY A 79 -17.00 -2.83 9.28
N ASP A 80 -17.31 -1.94 8.34
CA ASP A 80 -17.51 -2.29 6.92
C ASP A 80 -16.22 -2.26 6.10
N ASN A 81 -15.13 -1.73 6.67
CA ASN A 81 -13.84 -1.60 5.99
C ASN A 81 -12.85 -2.69 6.43
N THR A 82 -11.93 -3.03 5.54
CA THR A 82 -10.77 -3.88 5.84
C THR A 82 -9.52 -3.01 5.91
N ILE A 83 -8.84 -3.00 7.05
CA ILE A 83 -7.65 -2.17 7.28
C ILE A 83 -6.39 -3.02 7.51
N PRO A 84 -5.21 -2.57 7.08
CA PRO A 84 -3.96 -3.26 7.38
C PRO A 84 -3.58 -3.08 8.86
N CYS A 85 -3.22 -4.17 9.53
CA CYS A 85 -2.57 -4.13 10.84
C CYS A 85 -1.08 -3.85 10.67
N ILE A 86 -0.67 -2.61 10.93
CA ILE A 86 0.72 -2.19 10.89
C ILE A 86 1.29 -2.30 12.31
N ASN A 87 2.36 -3.08 12.47
CA ASN A 87 3.02 -3.21 13.77
C ASN A 87 3.93 -2.02 14.08
N ASP A 88 4.27 -1.89 15.36
CA ASP A 88 5.06 -0.77 15.89
C ASP A 88 6.42 -0.60 15.16
N LEU A 89 7.13 -1.72 14.96
CA LEU A 89 8.44 -1.76 14.28
C LEU A 89 8.39 -1.26 12.82
N LEU A 90 7.27 -1.47 12.13
CA LEU A 90 7.10 -0.99 10.75
C LEU A 90 6.81 0.51 10.73
N VAL A 91 6.04 1.02 11.69
CA VAL A 91 5.74 2.46 11.80
C VAL A 91 7.01 3.28 12.04
N ASP A 92 8.01 2.74 12.73
CA ASP A 92 9.30 3.43 12.94
C ASP A 92 10.06 3.71 11.64
N LYS A 93 9.75 2.96 10.57
CA LYS A 93 10.32 3.15 9.23
C LYS A 93 9.56 4.19 8.41
N PHE A 94 8.43 4.72 8.90
CA PHE A 94 7.65 5.73 8.17
C PHE A 94 8.33 7.11 8.20
N GLY A 95 9.31 7.33 9.08
CA GLY A 95 9.99 8.61 9.22
C GLY A 95 9.11 9.69 9.87
N LEU A 96 8.21 9.30 10.77
CA LEU A 96 7.36 10.23 11.51
C LEU A 96 8.18 11.07 12.50
N LYS A 97 7.72 12.29 12.75
CA LYS A 97 8.22 13.10 13.88
C LYS A 97 7.96 12.38 15.21
N PRO A 98 8.87 12.49 16.20
CA PRO A 98 8.70 11.83 17.50
C PRO A 98 7.37 12.15 18.18
N GLU A 99 6.90 13.39 18.10
CA GLU A 99 5.65 13.82 18.73
C GLU A 99 4.42 13.16 18.07
N VAL A 100 4.47 12.99 16.74
CA VAL A 100 3.41 12.30 16.00
C VAL A 100 3.45 10.81 16.31
N ARG A 101 4.64 10.20 16.31
CA ARG A 101 4.82 8.78 16.61
C ARG A 101 4.30 8.42 18.00
N GLN A 102 4.59 9.24 19.01
CA GLN A 102 4.11 9.04 20.39
C GLN A 102 2.59 9.23 20.53
N SER A 103 1.96 9.99 19.63
CA SER A 103 0.50 10.18 19.63
C SER A 103 -0.30 9.00 19.08
N LEU A 104 0.36 8.01 18.49
CA LEU A 104 -0.26 6.83 17.90
C LEU A 104 -0.27 5.67 18.92
N PRO A 105 -1.44 5.24 19.43
CA PRO A 105 -1.50 4.16 20.40
C PRO A 105 -1.35 2.79 19.73
N LEU A 106 -0.79 1.83 20.46
CA LEU A 106 -0.71 0.43 20.06
C LEU A 106 -1.92 -0.32 20.66
N ILE A 107 -2.76 -0.90 19.80
CA ILE A 107 -3.95 -1.67 20.19
C ILE A 107 -3.84 -3.06 19.55
N ASN A 108 -3.81 -4.11 20.38
CA ASN A 108 -3.71 -5.50 19.90
C ASN A 108 -2.56 -5.73 18.90
N GLN A 109 -1.38 -5.16 19.17
CA GLN A 109 -0.16 -5.25 18.33
C GLN A 109 -0.24 -4.49 16.98
N CYS A 110 -1.35 -3.80 16.70
CA CYS A 110 -1.50 -2.91 15.57
C CYS A 110 -1.48 -1.45 16.03
N VAL A 111 -0.76 -0.59 15.32
CA VAL A 111 -0.78 0.85 15.58
C VAL A 111 -2.11 1.41 15.07
N ASP A 112 -2.80 2.18 15.91
CA ASP A 112 -4.06 2.80 15.54
C ASP A 112 -3.85 4.20 14.94
N PHE A 113 -4.24 4.36 13.68
CA PHE A 113 -4.15 5.62 12.94
C PHE A 113 -5.46 6.43 12.98
N SER A 114 -6.47 5.99 13.73
CA SER A 114 -7.78 6.65 13.80
C SER A 114 -7.69 8.11 14.29
N THR A 115 -6.68 8.46 15.08
CA THR A 115 -6.42 9.84 15.55
C THR A 115 -5.82 10.75 14.48
N ARG A 116 -5.42 10.18 13.33
CA ARG A 116 -4.70 10.82 12.23
C ARG A 116 -5.27 10.39 10.87
N PRO A 117 -6.54 10.68 10.57
CA PRO A 117 -7.21 10.23 9.35
C PRO A 117 -6.57 10.74 8.05
N GLU A 118 -5.72 11.76 8.12
CA GLU A 118 -4.98 12.30 6.99
C GLU A 118 -3.82 11.38 6.52
N MET A 119 -3.48 10.35 7.30
CA MET A 119 -2.63 9.24 6.84
C MET A 119 -3.47 8.23 6.05
N LEU A 120 -3.20 8.11 4.75
CA LEU A 120 -3.97 7.25 3.86
C LEU A 120 -3.21 5.96 3.55
N PHE A 121 -3.94 4.85 3.56
CA PHE A 121 -3.41 3.52 3.27
C PHE A 121 -4.15 2.96 2.06
N ASN A 122 -3.46 2.81 0.94
CA ASN A 122 -4.01 2.28 -0.29
C ASN A 122 -3.28 0.99 -0.68
N PHE A 123 -4.00 -0.13 -0.67
CA PHE A 123 -3.43 -1.40 -1.09
C PHE A 123 -3.74 -1.68 -2.55
N ASP A 124 -2.71 -1.67 -3.39
CA ASP A 124 -2.80 -2.14 -4.76
C ASP A 124 -2.62 -3.66 -4.77
N GLN A 125 -3.75 -4.37 -4.89
CA GLN A 125 -3.81 -5.83 -4.91
C GLN A 125 -3.10 -6.43 -6.13
N ALA A 126 -3.05 -5.73 -7.26
CA ALA A 126 -2.48 -6.26 -8.50
C ALA A 126 -0.95 -6.29 -8.43
N SER A 127 -0.34 -5.23 -7.88
CA SER A 127 1.11 -5.14 -7.67
C SER A 127 1.58 -5.69 -6.32
N GLN A 128 0.64 -6.07 -5.43
CA GLN A 128 0.92 -6.43 -4.03
C GLN A 128 1.72 -5.34 -3.30
N GLN A 129 1.31 -4.09 -3.46
CA GLN A 129 1.98 -2.94 -2.87
C GLN A 129 1.04 -2.13 -1.97
N LEU A 130 1.44 -1.96 -0.71
CA LEU A 130 0.80 -1.04 0.22
C LEU A 130 1.43 0.35 0.08
N ASN A 131 0.66 1.28 -0.48
CA ASN A 131 1.03 2.68 -0.63
C ASN A 131 0.47 3.49 0.55
N ILE A 132 1.36 4.15 1.27
CA ILE A 132 1.05 4.93 2.46
C ILE A 132 1.33 6.40 2.14
N THR A 133 0.32 7.25 2.26
CA THR A 133 0.46 8.69 2.05
C THR A 133 0.42 9.38 3.40
N ILE A 134 1.48 10.12 3.72
CA ILE A 134 1.64 10.80 5.00
C ILE A 134 1.84 12.30 4.75
N PRO A 135 1.07 13.19 5.39
CA PRO A 135 1.29 14.62 5.32
C PRO A 135 2.71 15.03 5.74
N GLN A 136 3.33 15.92 4.96
CA GLN A 136 4.68 16.43 5.22
C GLN A 136 4.82 17.09 6.60
N ALA A 137 3.73 17.65 7.15
CA ALA A 137 3.72 18.22 8.50
C ALA A 137 4.06 17.20 9.61
N TRP A 138 3.86 15.91 9.35
CA TRP A 138 4.04 14.82 10.31
C TRP A 138 5.31 14.01 10.09
N LEU A 139 5.98 14.20 8.96
CA LEU A 139 7.26 13.58 8.67
C LEU A 139 8.39 14.36 9.35
N ALA A 140 9.37 13.64 9.87
CA ALA A 140 10.63 14.24 10.27
C ALA A 140 11.26 14.94 9.06
N TRP A 141 11.96 16.05 9.32
CA TRP A 141 12.60 16.79 8.24
C TRP A 141 13.51 15.87 7.44
N HIS A 142 13.34 15.85 6.12
CA HIS A 142 14.22 15.18 5.20
C HIS A 142 14.64 16.14 4.09
N SER A 143 15.86 15.97 3.61
CA SER A 143 16.30 16.53 2.32
C SER A 143 16.53 15.38 1.35
N ASP A 144 16.66 15.65 0.06
CA ASP A 144 16.81 14.62 -0.98
C ASP A 144 17.98 13.65 -0.71
N ASN A 145 18.99 14.10 0.03
CA ASN A 145 20.20 13.33 0.36
C ASN A 145 20.28 12.91 1.83
N TRP A 146 19.21 13.06 2.61
CA TRP A 146 19.20 12.73 4.04
C TRP A 146 18.37 11.48 4.30
N THR A 147 19.00 10.51 4.97
CA THR A 147 18.34 9.25 5.36
C THR A 147 18.15 9.21 6.87
N PRO A 148 16.91 9.06 7.39
CA PRO A 148 16.66 9.08 8.82
C PRO A 148 17.39 7.94 9.55
N PRO A 149 17.89 8.18 10.79
CA PRO A 149 18.61 7.17 11.56
C PRO A 149 17.83 5.86 11.77
N SER A 150 16.49 5.90 11.76
CA SER A 150 15.65 4.69 11.91
C SER A 150 15.79 3.68 10.77
N THR A 151 16.41 4.06 9.65
CA THR A 151 16.69 3.17 8.51
C THR A 151 18.06 2.52 8.56
N TRP A 152 18.93 2.95 9.49
CA TRP A 152 20.30 2.48 9.55
C TRP A 152 20.35 1.05 10.11
N LYS A 153 21.27 0.24 9.57
CA LYS A 153 21.52 -1.12 10.06
C LYS A 153 22.90 -1.15 10.69
N GLU A 154 23.01 -1.83 11.83
CA GLU A 154 24.28 -2.07 12.54
C GLU A 154 25.26 -2.99 11.77
N GLY A 155 24.84 -3.49 10.60
CA GLY A 155 25.61 -4.44 9.81
C GLY A 155 25.61 -5.84 10.42
N VAL A 156 26.61 -6.63 10.03
CA VAL A 156 26.82 -8.00 10.52
C VAL A 156 28.20 -8.02 11.19
N PRO A 157 28.34 -8.57 12.41
CA PRO A 157 29.64 -8.62 13.08
C PRO A 157 30.64 -9.47 12.27
N GLY A 158 31.86 -8.97 12.09
CA GLY A 158 32.90 -9.64 11.31
C GLY A 158 34.30 -9.07 11.53
N VAL A 159 35.31 -9.78 11.03
CA VAL A 159 36.73 -9.38 11.02
C VAL A 159 37.19 -9.28 9.57
N LEU A 160 37.84 -8.17 9.20
CA LEU A 160 38.33 -7.93 7.84
C LEU A 160 39.83 -7.60 7.87
N MET A 161 40.62 -8.26 7.02
CA MET A 161 42.05 -8.02 6.86
C MET A 161 42.35 -7.81 5.39
N ASP A 162 42.91 -6.65 5.06
CA ASP A 162 43.34 -6.28 3.72
C ASP A 162 44.87 -6.05 3.72
N TYR A 163 45.57 -6.64 2.74
CA TYR A 163 47.02 -6.48 2.60
C TYR A 163 47.37 -6.05 1.18
N ASN A 164 48.29 -5.09 1.06
CA ASN A 164 48.83 -4.67 -0.23
C ASN A 164 50.36 -4.59 -0.18
N LEU A 165 51.05 -5.38 -1.00
CA LEU A 165 52.51 -5.38 -1.14
C LEU A 165 52.90 -4.88 -2.53
N PHE A 166 53.60 -3.75 -2.56
CA PHE A 166 54.24 -3.23 -3.76
C PHE A 166 55.76 -3.41 -3.68
N ALA A 167 56.34 -4.02 -4.70
CA ALA A 167 57.78 -4.19 -4.83
C ALA A 167 58.26 -3.61 -6.17
N SER A 168 59.23 -2.71 -6.13
CA SER A 168 59.93 -2.21 -7.31
C SER A 168 61.43 -2.39 -7.13
N SER A 169 62.12 -2.88 -8.16
CA SER A 169 63.59 -2.97 -8.17
C SER A 169 64.13 -2.07 -9.27
N TYR A 170 65.14 -1.26 -8.95
CA TYR A 170 65.87 -0.46 -9.92
C TYR A 170 67.30 -1.00 -9.99
N ARG A 171 67.72 -1.47 -11.17
CA ARG A 171 69.12 -1.81 -11.43
C ARG A 171 69.82 -0.59 -12.03
N CYS A 172 70.93 -0.20 -11.44
CA CYS A 172 71.80 0.80 -12.03
C CYS A 172 72.64 0.14 -13.14
N GLN A 173 72.47 0.56 -14.39
CA GLN A 173 73.41 0.22 -15.46
C GLN A 173 74.66 1.08 -15.30
N ARG A 174 75.80 0.47 -14.99
CA ARG A 174 77.11 1.13 -15.07
C ARG A 174 77.49 1.28 -16.55
N GLN A 175 77.66 2.53 -16.98
CA GLN A 175 78.33 2.90 -18.24
C GLN A 175 79.82 2.54 -18.17
#